data_AF-A0A259NE47-F1
#
_entry.id   AF-A0A259NE47-F1
#
_cell.length_a   1.000
_cell.length_b   1.000
_cell.length_c   1.000
_cell.angle_alpha   90.00
_cell.angle_beta   90.00
_cell.angle_gamma   90.00
#
_symmetry.space_group_name_H-M   'P 1'
#
loop_
_entity.id
_entity.type
_entity.pdbx_description
1 polymer ?
#
loop_
_entity_poly.entity_id
_entity_poly.type
_entity_poly.pdbx_seq_one_letter_code
_entity_poly.pdbx_strand_id
1 'polypeptide(L)'
;MKKPKLSPAQAKVMQWLSQGWGARVSHGAAVEINGERVCNLDTMTALVRMGLVERESQYPCWVATAEGRKLSPNYTPPESE
;
A
#
# COMPACT_ATOMS: atom_id res chain seq x y z
N MET A 1 14.70 -1.74 12.70
CA MET A 1 13.25 -2.03 12.86
C MET A 1 12.98 -3.46 12.41
N LYS A 2 12.16 -4.22 13.13
CA LYS A 2 11.71 -5.55 12.66
C LYS A 2 10.75 -5.33 11.50
N LYS A 3 11.00 -5.98 10.35
CA LYS A 3 10.08 -5.92 9.21
C LYS A 3 8.72 -6.51 9.65
N PRO A 4 7.59 -5.83 9.38
CA PRO A 4 6.28 -6.36 9.72
C PRO A 4 6.04 -7.68 8.99
N LYS A 5 5.45 -8.66 9.69
CA LYS A 5 5.10 -9.94 9.09
C LYS A 5 3.83 -9.77 8.25
N LEU A 6 4.00 -9.72 6.94
CA LEU A 6 2.90 -9.61 5.98
C LEU A 6 2.43 -10.99 5.53
N SER A 7 1.12 -11.15 5.35
CA SER A 7 0.58 -12.27 4.57
C SER A 7 0.95 -12.14 3.09
N PRO A 8 0.84 -13.21 2.28
CA PRO A 8 1.15 -13.15 0.85
C PRO A 8 0.36 -12.06 0.10
N ALA A 9 -0.93 -11.89 0.40
CA ALA A 9 -1.77 -10.86 -0.22
C ALA A 9 -1.33 -9.44 0.16
N GLN A 10 -1.00 -9.21 1.44
CA GLN A 10 -0.47 -7.94 1.92
C GLN A 10 0.90 -7.63 1.31
N ALA A 11 1.79 -8.62 1.20
CA ALA A 11 3.08 -8.45 0.56
C ALA A 11 2.94 -8.10 -0.93
N LYS A 12 2.03 -8.78 -1.66
CA LYS A 12 1.77 -8.50 -3.08
C LYS A 12 1.34 -7.05 -3.28
N VAL A 13 0.37 -6.53 -2.51
CA VAL A 13 -0.08 -5.14 -2.68
C VAL A 13 0.97 -4.13 -2.21
N MET A 14 1.70 -4.40 -1.12
CA MET A 14 2.77 -3.52 -0.66
C MET A 14 3.95 -3.43 -1.62
N GLN A 15 4.21 -4.47 -2.43
CA GLN A 15 5.20 -4.41 -3.50
C GLN A 15 4.91 -3.22 -4.44
N TRP A 16 3.66 -2.99 -4.80
CA TRP A 16 3.27 -1.86 -5.66
C TRP A 16 3.22 -0.55 -4.89
N LEU A 17 2.50 -0.52 -3.75
CA LEU A 17 2.26 0.73 -3.03
C LEU A 17 3.55 1.36 -2.48
N SER A 18 4.51 0.55 -2.03
CA SER A 18 5.80 1.05 -1.52
C SER A 18 6.64 1.75 -2.59
N GLN A 19 6.36 1.50 -3.88
CA GLN A 19 6.99 2.17 -5.01
C GLN A 19 6.25 3.44 -5.46
N GLY A 20 5.18 3.85 -4.76
CA GLY A 20 4.43 5.09 -5.03
C GLY A 20 3.19 4.91 -5.90
N TRP A 21 2.80 3.68 -6.23
CA TRP A 21 1.52 3.42 -6.91
C TRP A 21 0.34 3.66 -5.98
N GLY A 22 -0.80 4.04 -6.56
CA GLY A 22 -2.09 4.13 -5.87
C GLY A 22 -2.98 2.93 -6.17
N ALA A 23 -3.69 2.44 -5.15
CA ALA A 23 -4.72 1.39 -5.30
C ALA A 23 -6.12 1.98 -5.15
N ARG A 24 -7.07 1.54 -5.97
CA ARG A 24 -8.48 2.00 -5.89
C ARG A 24 -9.44 0.84 -5.80
N VAL A 25 -10.65 1.08 -5.29
CA VAL A 25 -11.75 0.12 -5.43
C VAL A 25 -12.23 0.17 -6.89
N SER A 26 -12.36 -0.99 -7.53
CA SER A 26 -12.94 -1.08 -8.87
C SER A 26 -14.41 -1.45 -8.83
N HIS A 27 -14.75 -2.63 -8.33
CA HIS A 27 -16.13 -3.09 -8.15
C HIS A 27 -16.28 -3.93 -6.88
N GLY A 28 -17.37 -3.71 -6.13
CA GLY A 28 -17.62 -4.37 -4.86
C GLY A 28 -16.47 -4.17 -3.88
N ALA A 29 -15.86 -5.27 -3.43
CA ALA A 29 -14.70 -5.25 -2.54
C ALA A 29 -13.35 -5.42 -3.27
N ALA A 30 -13.33 -5.47 -4.60
CA ALA A 30 -12.10 -5.65 -5.37
C ALA A 30 -11.26 -4.37 -5.39
N VAL A 31 -9.96 -4.53 -5.14
CA VAL A 31 -8.99 -3.43 -5.17
C VAL A 31 -8.01 -3.68 -6.31
N GLU A 32 -7.78 -2.64 -7.09
CA GLU A 32 -6.96 -2.66 -8.30
C GLU A 32 -5.85 -1.61 -8.26
N ILE A 33 -4.75 -1.95 -8.91
CA ILE A 33 -3.66 -1.03 -9.25
C ILE A 33 -3.49 -1.10 -10.76
N ASN A 34 -3.54 0.05 -11.45
CA ASN A 34 -3.42 0.13 -12.90
C ASN A 34 -4.39 -0.80 -13.68
N GLY A 35 -5.59 -1.04 -13.16
CA GLY A 35 -6.60 -1.91 -13.77
C GLY A 35 -6.42 -3.41 -13.53
N GLU A 36 -5.37 -3.84 -12.83
CA GLU A 36 -5.20 -5.24 -12.39
C GLU A 36 -5.70 -5.41 -10.95
N ARG A 37 -6.52 -6.44 -10.71
CA ARG A 37 -6.98 -6.80 -9.36
C ARG A 37 -5.84 -7.36 -8.53
N VAL A 38 -5.49 -6.65 -7.46
CA VAL A 38 -4.37 -7.01 -6.58
C VAL A 38 -4.81 -7.59 -5.25
N CYS A 39 -5.91 -7.10 -4.67
CA CYS A 39 -6.41 -7.56 -3.37
C CYS A 39 -7.89 -7.17 -3.16
N ASN A 40 -8.31 -7.10 -1.89
CA ASN A 40 -9.65 -6.70 -1.48
C ASN A 40 -9.62 -5.63 -0.37
N LEU A 41 -10.80 -5.09 -0.05
CA LEU A 41 -10.97 -4.04 0.96
C LEU A 41 -10.47 -4.45 2.36
N ASP A 42 -10.64 -5.71 2.75
CA ASP A 42 -10.20 -6.22 4.05
C ASP A 42 -8.68 -6.20 4.17
N THR A 43 -7.98 -6.56 3.08
CA THR A 43 -6.52 -6.49 2.99
C THR A 43 -6.04 -5.05 3.18
N MET A 44 -6.70 -4.10 2.50
CA MET A 44 -6.37 -2.68 2.62
C MET A 44 -6.65 -2.14 4.03
N THR A 45 -7.78 -2.53 4.63
CA THR A 45 -8.14 -2.15 5.99
C THR A 45 -7.13 -2.67 7.01
N ALA A 46 -6.65 -3.91 6.84
CA ALA A 46 -5.60 -4.46 7.69
C ALA A 46 -4.28 -3.67 7.56
N LEU A 47 -3.89 -3.28 6.35
CA LEU A 47 -2.67 -2.48 6.12
C LEU A 47 -2.78 -1.06 6.68
N VAL A 48 -3.97 -0.46 6.65
CA VAL A 48 -4.25 0.82 7.33
C VAL A 48 -4.08 0.68 8.83
N ARG A 49 -4.61 -0.38 9.45
CA ARG A 49 -4.43 -0.66 10.89
C ARG A 49 -2.97 -0.88 11.28
N MET A 50 -2.15 -1.35 10.34
CA MET A 50 -0.70 -1.50 10.52
C MET A 50 0.08 -0.19 10.30
N GLY A 51 -0.57 0.89 9.89
CA GLY A 51 0.07 2.18 9.59
C GLY A 51 0.93 2.18 8.33
N LEU A 52 0.77 1.19 7.45
CA LEU A 52 1.57 1.05 6.21
C LEU A 52 0.93 1.73 5.01
N VAL A 53 -0.38 1.96 5.07
CA VAL A 53 -1.19 2.50 3.98
C VAL A 53 -2.19 3.48 4.56
N GLU A 54 -2.54 4.52 3.80
CA GLU A 54 -3.60 5.47 4.13
C GLU A 54 -4.48 5.75 2.91
N ARG A 55 -5.69 6.27 3.13
CA ARG A 55 -6.53 6.79 2.04
C ARG A 55 -6.08 8.21 1.74
N GLU A 56 -5.82 8.49 0.48
CA GLU A 56 -5.51 9.85 0.05
C GLU A 56 -6.76 10.74 0.17
N SER A 57 -6.55 12.01 0.52
CA SER A 57 -7.63 12.98 0.73
C SER A 57 -8.18 13.53 -0.58
N GLN A 58 -7.34 13.63 -1.61
CA GLN A 58 -7.69 14.23 -2.90
C GLN A 58 -8.35 13.24 -3.87
N TYR A 59 -7.97 11.96 -3.80
CA TYR A 59 -8.49 10.90 -4.66
C TYR A 59 -8.91 9.70 -3.82
N PRO A 60 -9.95 8.95 -4.19
CA PRO A 60 -10.43 7.78 -3.44
C PRO A 60 -9.51 6.56 -3.63
N CYS A 61 -8.20 6.76 -3.59
CA CYS A 61 -7.17 5.75 -3.65
C CYS A 61 -6.49 5.57 -2.29
N TRP A 62 -5.83 4.43 -2.14
CA TRP A 62 -4.89 4.16 -1.07
C TRP A 62 -3.46 4.32 -1.57
N VAL A 63 -2.63 4.89 -0.72
CA VAL A 63 -1.20 5.12 -0.96
C VAL A 63 -0.37 4.61 0.22
N ALA A 64 0.90 4.28 -0.02
CA ALA A 64 1.80 3.91 1.08
C ALA A 64 2.16 5.14 1.92
N THR A 65 2.07 4.98 3.25
CA THR A 65 2.61 5.95 4.22
C THR A 65 4.14 6.00 4.13
N ALA A 66 4.77 6.91 4.87
CA ALA A 66 6.23 6.94 5.02
C ALA A 66 6.79 5.58 5.48
N GLU A 67 6.15 4.91 6.45
CA GLU A 67 6.55 3.57 6.88
C GLU A 67 6.30 2.50 5.81
N GLY A 68 5.20 2.60 5.06
CA GLY A 68 4.91 1.70 3.95
C GLY A 68 5.95 1.77 2.84
N ARG A 69 6.43 2.97 2.52
CA ARG A 69 7.47 3.18 1.49
C ARG A 69 8.81 2.55 1.86
N LYS A 70 9.15 2.49 3.16
CA LYS A 70 10.37 1.81 3.65
C LYS A 70 10.41 0.31 3.34
N LEU A 71 9.28 -0.30 2.98
CA LEU A 71 9.23 -1.70 2.56
C LEU A 71 9.68 -1.92 1.12
N SER A 72 9.84 -0.85 0.32
CA SER A 72 10.34 -0.95 -1.04
C SER A 72 11.78 -1.48 -1.05
N PRO A 73 12.13 -2.44 -1.93
CA PRO A 73 13.51 -2.90 -2.08
C PRO A 73 14.44 -1.78 -2.54
N ASN A 74 13.89 -0.73 -3.18
CA ASN A 74 14.63 0.43 -3.69
C ASN A 74 14.42 1.67 -2.81
N TYR A 75 13.96 1.51 -1.56
CA TYR A 75 13.72 2.66 -0.69
C TYR A 75 15.03 3.43 -0.43
N THR A 76 15.07 4.69 -0.87
CA THR A 76 16.06 5.67 -0.46
C THR A 76 15.38 6.63 0.51
N PRO A 77 15.93 6.86 1.72
CA PRO A 77 15.43 7.92 2.58
C PRO A 77 15.47 9.25 1.81
N PRO A 78 14.43 10.09 1.90
CA PRO A 78 14.54 11.45 1.39
C PRO A 78 15.74 12.12 2.07
N GLU A 79 16.62 12.74 1.28
CA GLU A 79 17.73 13.52 1.82
C GLU A 79 17.13 14.62 2.70
N SER A 80 17.51 14.61 3.98
CA SER A 80 17.10 15.65 4.92
C SER A 80 17.70 16.98 4.47
N GLU A 81 16.88 17.93 4.04
CA GLU A 81 17.27 19.35 3.93
C GLU A 81 17.52 19.97 5.30
#